data_AF-A0A3A8AJ68-F1
#
_entry.id   AF-A0A3A8AJ68-F1
#
_cell.length_a   1.000
_cell.length_b   1.000
_cell.length_c   1.000
_cell.angle_alpha   90.00
_cell.angle_beta   90.00
_cell.angle_gamma   90.00
#
_symmetry.space_group_name_H-M   'P 1'
#
loop_
_entity.id
_entity.type
_entity.pdbx_description
1 polymer ?
#
loop_
_entity_poly.entity_id
_entity_poly.type
_entity_poly.pdbx_seq_one_letter_code
_entity_poly.pdbx_strand_id
1 'polypeptide(L)'
;MPRLSIELDQRQHQQLKAMAALKGQSIKDYVLSRALVDMPDAETMTDEEALGALKQLLAPRIAEADAGEAVGVTLSDVKSRAKARRRA
;
A
#
# COMPACT_ATOMS: atom_id res chain seq x y z
N MET A 1 -22.10 7.11 -10.69
CA MET A 1 -21.07 6.17 -10.20
C MET A 1 -19.76 6.47 -10.93
N PRO A 2 -18.62 6.58 -10.23
CA PRO A 2 -17.32 6.77 -10.87
C PRO A 2 -16.98 5.57 -11.76
N ARG A 3 -16.42 5.83 -12.94
CA ARG A 3 -16.04 4.81 -13.92
C ARG A 3 -14.54 4.93 -14.18
N LEU A 4 -13.81 3.82 -14.02
CA LEU A 4 -12.40 3.70 -14.40
C LEU A 4 -12.30 3.06 -15.79
N SER A 5 -11.57 3.68 -16.70
CA SER A 5 -11.25 3.13 -18.02
C SER A 5 -9.74 2.88 -18.08
N ILE A 6 -9.34 1.68 -18.49
CA ILE A 6 -7.93 1.29 -18.64
C ILE A 6 -7.72 0.71 -20.04
N GLU A 7 -6.58 1.04 -20.65
CA GLU A 7 -6.16 0.46 -21.93
C GLU A 7 -5.36 -0.82 -21.66
N LEU A 8 -5.71 -1.89 -22.39
CA LEU A 8 -5.06 -3.19 -22.30
C LEU A 8 -4.89 -3.75 -23.71
N ASP A 9 -3.76 -4.38 -23.96
CA ASP A 9 -3.61 -5.22 -25.15
C ASP A 9 -4.43 -6.52 -25.02
N GLN A 10 -4.60 -7.23 -26.13
CA GLN A 10 -5.41 -8.45 -26.17
C GLN A 10 -4.86 -9.56 -25.25
N ARG A 11 -3.54 -9.66 -25.10
CA ARG A 11 -2.88 -10.67 -24.27
C ARG A 11 -3.08 -10.37 -22.79
N GLN A 12 -2.92 -9.11 -22.39
CA GLN A 12 -3.16 -8.62 -21.03
C GLN A 12 -4.61 -8.86 -20.62
N HIS A 13 -5.57 -8.57 -21.51
CA HIS A 13 -6.98 -8.87 -21.22
C HIS A 13 -7.24 -10.36 -20.99
N GLN A 14 -6.64 -11.24 -21.82
CA GLN A 14 -6.79 -12.69 -21.64
C GLN A 14 -6.15 -13.20 -20.34
N GLN A 15 -4.96 -12.71 -20.00
CA GLN A 15 -4.31 -13.05 -18.73
C GLN A 15 -5.15 -12.60 -17.53
N LEU A 16 -5.68 -11.37 -17.58
CA LEU A 16 -6.53 -10.82 -16.54
C LEU A 16 -7.83 -11.63 -16.37
N LYS A 17 -8.46 -12.01 -17.48
CA LYS A 17 -9.65 -12.86 -17.48
C LYS A 17 -9.38 -14.23 -16.88
N ALA A 18 -8.26 -14.86 -17.24
CA ALA A 18 -7.87 -16.16 -16.69
C ALA A 18 -7.63 -16.07 -15.18
N MET A 19 -6.91 -15.05 -14.73
CA MET A 19 -6.65 -14.84 -13.30
C MET A 19 -7.92 -14.59 -12.49
N ALA A 20 -8.84 -13.77 -13.01
CA ALA A 20 -10.13 -13.52 -12.36
C ALA A 20 -10.97 -14.81 -12.26
N ALA A 21 -11.00 -15.60 -13.34
CA ALA A 21 -11.69 -16.89 -13.36
C ALA A 21 -11.09 -17.90 -12.37
N LEU A 22 -9.76 -17.98 -12.27
CA LEU A 22 -9.07 -18.83 -11.30
C LEU A 22 -9.39 -18.46 -9.85
N LYS A 23 -9.71 -17.19 -9.58
CA LYS A 23 -10.14 -16.69 -8.27
C LYS A 23 -11.65 -16.78 -8.05
N GLY A 24 -12.42 -17.23 -9.04
CA GLY A 24 -13.88 -17.26 -8.99
C GLY A 24 -14.51 -15.86 -8.93
N GLN A 25 -13.80 -14.83 -9.38
CA GLN A 25 -14.22 -13.43 -9.31
C GLN A 25 -14.50 -12.88 -10.71
N SER A 26 -15.34 -11.85 -10.79
CA SER A 26 -15.46 -11.10 -12.04
C SER A 26 -14.17 -10.32 -12.33
N ILE A 27 -13.91 -9.99 -13.60
CA ILE A 27 -12.75 -9.15 -13.97
C ILE A 27 -12.78 -7.83 -13.22
N LYS A 28 -13.97 -7.24 -13.02
CA LYS A 28 -14.15 -6.00 -12.28
C LYS A 28 -13.65 -6.15 -10.84
N ASP A 29 -14.11 -7.18 -10.14
CA ASP A 29 -13.79 -7.36 -8.71
C ASP A 29 -12.33 -7.77 -8.52
N TYR A 30 -11.79 -8.57 -9.44
CA TYR A 30 -10.38 -8.94 -9.44
C TYR A 30 -9.45 -7.74 -9.69
N VAL A 31 -9.81 -6.85 -10.62
CA VAL A 31 -9.05 -5.61 -10.86
C VAL A 31 -9.16 -4.68 -9.67
N LEU A 32 -10.36 -4.47 -9.13
CA LEU A 32 -10.56 -3.57 -7.99
C LEU A 32 -9.79 -4.04 -6.76
N SER A 33 -9.87 -5.31 -6.38
CA SER A 33 -9.12 -5.86 -5.23
C SER A 33 -7.59 -5.83 -5.39
N ARG A 34 -7.09 -5.77 -6.63
CA ARG A 34 -5.65 -5.68 -6.91
C ARG A 34 -5.15 -4.24 -7.07
N ALA A 35 -5.92 -3.39 -7.73
CA ALA A 35 -5.56 -2.00 -8.02
C ALA A 35 -5.84 -1.10 -6.81
N LEU A 36 -6.94 -1.37 -6.13
CA LEU A 36 -7.21 -0.91 -4.77
C LEU A 36 -6.72 -2.03 -3.87
N VAL A 37 -5.40 -2.21 -3.78
CA VAL A 37 -4.81 -2.94 -2.66
C VAL A 37 -5.51 -2.41 -1.41
N ASP A 38 -5.90 -3.29 -0.49
CA ASP A 38 -6.44 -2.98 0.84
C ASP A 38 -5.51 -1.99 1.56
N MET A 39 -5.55 -0.73 1.16
CA MET A 39 -5.26 0.41 1.98
C MET A 39 -6.53 0.46 2.80
N PRO A 40 -6.48 0.01 4.07
CA PRO A 40 -7.62 0.13 4.93
C PRO A 40 -7.97 1.60 4.89
N ASP A 41 -9.18 1.92 4.42
CA ASP A 41 -9.60 3.30 4.40
C ASP A 41 -9.69 3.69 5.86
N ALA A 42 -8.81 4.59 6.32
CA ALA A 42 -8.65 4.92 7.73
C ALA A 42 -9.98 5.41 8.35
N GLU A 43 -10.89 5.90 7.50
CA GLU A 43 -12.25 6.33 7.84
C GLU A 43 -13.24 5.16 8.04
N THR A 44 -12.93 3.97 7.50
CA THR A 44 -13.78 2.77 7.57
C THR A 44 -13.25 1.68 8.51
N MET A 45 -12.03 1.81 9.02
CA MET A 45 -11.47 0.87 9.98
C MET A 45 -12.20 1.02 11.32
N THR A 46 -12.46 -0.12 11.96
CA THR A 46 -12.73 -0.09 13.40
C THR A 46 -11.45 0.30 14.16
N ASP A 47 -11.59 0.89 15.34
CA ASP A 47 -10.45 1.26 16.19
C ASP A 47 -9.51 0.07 16.46
N GLU A 48 -10.06 -1.15 16.55
CA GLU A 48 -9.31 -2.36 16.82
C GLU A 48 -8.47 -2.81 15.60
N GLU A 49 -9.01 -2.70 14.39
CA GLU A 49 -8.28 -2.95 13.16
C GLU A 49 -7.19 -1.90 12.94
N ALA A 50 -7.48 -0.62 13.22
CA ALA A 50 -6.50 0.46 13.12
C ALA A 50 -5.33 0.25 14.10
N LEU A 51 -5.64 -0.15 15.34
CA LEU A 51 -4.64 -0.49 16.35
C LEU A 51 -3.82 -1.72 15.94
N GLY A 52 -4.45 -2.73 15.34
CA GLY A 52 -3.78 -3.92 14.82
C GLY A 52 -2.78 -3.58 13.71
N ALA A 53 -3.20 -2.77 12.73
CA ALA A 53 -2.34 -2.31 11.64
C ALA A 53 -1.17 -1.46 12.15
N LEU A 54 -1.41 -0.57 13.11
CA LEU A 54 -0.36 0.22 13.75
C LEU A 54 0.66 -0.65 14.47
N LYS A 55 0.23 -1.68 15.21
CA LYS A 55 1.13 -2.64 15.87
C LYS A 55 1.99 -3.38 14.86
N GLN A 56 1.42 -3.84 13.75
CA GLN A 56 2.17 -4.52 12.69
C GLN A 56 3.22 -3.60 12.04
N LEU A 57 2.86 -2.34 11.79
CA LEU A 57 3.78 -1.35 11.24
C LEU A 57 4.95 -1.04 12.18
N LEU A 58 4.69 -1.01 13.49
CA LEU A 58 5.69 -0.67 14.51
C LEU A 58 6.55 -1.86 14.97
N ALA A 59 6.05 -3.10 14.86
CA ALA A 59 6.77 -4.31 15.27
C ALA A 59 8.23 -4.39 14.77
N PRO A 60 8.55 -4.19 13.47
CA PRO A 60 9.93 -4.23 13.01
C PRO A 60 10.79 -3.11 13.61
N ARG A 61 10.22 -1.91 13.80
CA ARG A 61 10.95 -0.77 14.39
C ARG A 61 11.28 -0.95 15.86
N ILE A 62 10.41 -1.64 16.60
CA ILE A 62 10.67 -1.99 17.99
C ILE A 62 11.83 -3.00 18.05
N ALA A 63 11.83 -4.00 17.17
CA ALA A 63 12.94 -4.96 17.10
C ALA A 63 14.27 -4.29 16.72
N GLU A 64 14.27 -3.35 15.78
CA GLU A 64 15.45 -2.53 15.43
C GLU A 64 15.93 -1.70 16.63
N ALA A 65 15.01 -1.08 17.37
CA ALA A 65 15.34 -0.30 18.55
C ALA A 65 15.91 -1.17 19.69
N ASP A 66 15.33 -2.35 19.94
CA ASP A 66 15.82 -3.32 20.92
C ASP A 66 17.21 -3.86 20.56
N ALA A 67 17.49 -3.99 19.25
CA ALA A 67 18.82 -4.32 18.74
C ALA A 67 19.83 -3.15 18.83
N GLY A 68 19.38 -1.95 19.23
CA GLY A 68 20.21 -0.75 19.34
C GLY A 68 20.45 -0.04 18.01
N GLU A 69 19.67 -0.36 16.96
CA GLU A 69 19.79 0.30 15.65
C GLU A 69 19.12 1.69 15.69
N ALA A 70 19.89 2.69 16.07
CA ALA A 70 19.48 4.08 16.07
C ALA A 70 20.12 4.85 14.90
N VAL A 71 19.28 5.59 14.18
CA VAL A 71 19.75 6.48 13.12
C VAL A 71 20.17 7.82 13.73
N GLY A 72 21.48 8.10 13.76
CA GLY A 72 22.07 9.34 14.28
C GLY A 72 21.87 10.56 13.36
N VAL A 73 20.67 10.76 12.84
CA VAL A 73 20.34 11.86 11.92
C VAL A 73 19.70 13.00 12.71
N THR A 74 20.19 14.22 12.50
CA THR A 74 19.64 15.39 13.19
C THR A 74 18.38 15.90 12.50
N LEU A 75 17.57 16.68 13.21
CA LEU A 75 16.40 17.34 12.63
C LEU A 75 16.76 18.21 11.40
N SER A 76 17.92 18.88 11.45
CA SER A 76 18.44 19.69 10.35
C SER A 76 18.70 18.87 9.09
N ASP A 77 19.26 17.67 9.24
CA ASP A 77 19.50 16.72 8.14
C ASP A 77 18.21 16.18 7.55
N VAL A 78 17.21 15.89 8.39
CA VAL A 78 15.88 15.47 7.92
C VAL A 78 15.24 16.59 7.10
N LYS A 79 15.30 17.83 7.59
CA LYS A 79 14.73 19.01 6.91
C LYS A 79 15.40 19.27 5.56
N SER A 80 16.72 19.18 5.49
CA SER A 80 17.47 19.41 4.24
C SER A 80 17.15 18.33 3.20
N ARG A 81 17.11 17.05 3.59
CA ARG A 81 16.72 15.91 2.72
C ARG A 81 15.30 16.02 2.19
N ALA A 82 14.35 16.39 3.05
CA ALA A 82 12.95 16.58 2.65
C ALA A 82 12.80 17.71 1.61
N LYS A 83 13.54 18.82 1.79
CA LYS A 83 13.55 19.94 0.84
C LYS A 83 14.17 19.54 -0.51
N ALA A 84 15.22 18.73 -0.51
CA ALA A 84 15.85 18.23 -1.74
C ALA A 84 14.89 17.31 -2.52
N ARG A 85 14.20 16.38 -1.86
CA ARG A 85 13.21 15.48 -2.49
C ARG A 85 12.03 16.19 -3.14
N ARG A 86 11.62 17.36 -2.64
CA ARG A 86 10.52 18.16 -3.23
C ARG A 86 10.92 18.96 -4.48
N ARG A 87 12.22 19.09 -4.74
CA ARG A 87 12.76 19.86 -5.87
C ARG A 87 13.18 18.99 -7.06
N ALA A 88 13.23 17.67 -6.86
CA ALA A 88 13.43 16.66 -7.90
C ALA A 88 12.07 16.18 -8.42
#